data_AF-A0AAD4DI26-F1
#
_entry.id   AF-A0AAD4DI26-F1
#
_cell.length_a   1.000
_cell.length_b   1.000
_cell.length_c   1.000
_cell.angle_alpha   90.00
_cell.angle_beta   90.00
_cell.angle_gamma   90.00
#
_symmetry.space_group_name_H-M   'P 1'
#
loop_
_entity.id
_entity.type
_entity.pdbx_description
1 polymer ?
#
loop_
_entity_poly.entity_id
_entity_poly.type
_entity_poly.pdbx_seq_one_letter_code
_entity_poly.pdbx_strand_id
1 'polypeptide(L)'
;MSIIADVMDSWVKQSFLGVLCTYGDDRHLTNLVLREGYKVKFSQYAICYTDTPIRFIAWVTQQTRWSKSFFREIPIQLGCMHLHSPWMTYALLYQLIYPMMMIYNLVNCIYFGTGSQIAWWMFSIMLVGWMKTAYAVKVTGDKKFFFTTIYGFLYMLGYVPAKIYAALTLYDNSWGTSARLIRNFTQLQSYIAPVAWGSLLFFGVINNPVRYSERAPIPEGQSPPILTDEIIIWILAGFGLSYFFAYLWFFARTGVLKREYKRDFSYEELYENMTSYTFVDGGKRKVARFEV
;
A
#
# COMPACT_ATOMS: atom_id res chain seq x y z
N MET A 1 -31.88 -4.06 13.39
CA MET A 1 -30.70 -3.29 13.82
C MET A 1 -29.78 -3.13 12.62
N SER A 2 -29.12 -1.97 12.51
CA SER A 2 -28.08 -1.75 11.50
C SER A 2 -26.78 -2.36 12.01
N ILE A 3 -26.07 -3.13 11.18
CA ILE A 3 -24.76 -3.73 11.50
C ILE A 3 -23.80 -2.69 12.10
N ILE A 4 -23.88 -1.46 11.61
CA ILE A 4 -23.06 -0.34 12.07
C ILE A 4 -23.42 0.09 13.50
N ALA A 5 -24.71 0.03 13.88
CA ALA A 5 -25.14 0.40 15.23
C ALA A 5 -24.56 -0.55 16.29
N ASP A 6 -24.43 -1.83 15.95
CA ASP A 6 -23.94 -2.86 16.88
C ASP A 6 -22.44 -2.69 17.18
N VAL A 7 -21.66 -2.17 16.22
CA VAL A 7 -20.21 -1.98 16.35
C VAL A 7 -19.80 -0.53 16.62
N MET A 8 -20.74 0.43 16.61
CA MET A 8 -20.49 1.88 16.69
C MET A 8 -19.67 2.25 17.92
N ASP A 9 -20.06 1.75 19.09
CA ASP A 9 -19.42 2.08 20.35
C ASP A 9 -17.95 1.63 20.39
N SER A 10 -17.70 0.41 19.93
CA SER A 10 -16.35 -0.15 19.81
C SER A 10 -15.52 0.60 18.77
N TRP A 11 -16.15 1.01 17.67
CA TRP A 11 -15.51 1.74 16.58
C TRP A 11 -15.08 3.16 17.01
N VAL A 12 -15.96 3.94 17.64
CA VAL A 12 -15.68 5.31 18.06
C VAL A 12 -14.67 5.37 19.22
N LYS A 13 -14.71 4.40 20.13
CA LYS A 13 -13.84 4.34 21.33
C LYS A 13 -12.51 3.64 21.06
N GLN A 14 -12.16 3.38 19.80
CA GLN A 14 -10.92 2.69 19.47
C GLN A 14 -9.71 3.42 20.06
N SER A 15 -8.91 2.71 20.84
CA SER A 15 -7.62 3.20 21.34
C SER A 15 -6.50 2.23 21.00
N PHE A 16 -5.31 2.77 20.79
CA PHE A 16 -4.09 2.00 20.57
C PHE A 16 -2.99 2.54 21.48
N LEU A 17 -2.40 1.67 22.30
CA LEU A 17 -1.41 2.04 23.32
C LEU A 17 -1.88 3.19 24.23
N GLY A 18 -3.16 3.18 24.61
CA GLY A 18 -3.76 4.18 25.51
C GLY A 18 -4.12 5.52 24.85
N VAL A 19 -3.88 5.69 23.54
CA VAL A 19 -4.25 6.91 22.80
C VAL A 19 -5.44 6.63 21.89
N LEU A 20 -6.44 7.52 21.91
CA LEU A 20 -7.62 7.42 21.04
C LEU A 20 -7.21 7.51 19.55
N CYS A 21 -7.69 6.58 18.73
CA CYS A 21 -7.44 6.54 17.30
C CYS A 21 -8.40 7.50 16.58
N THR A 22 -7.89 8.60 16.03
CA THR A 22 -8.72 9.63 15.35
C THR A 22 -8.77 9.49 13.82
N TYR A 23 -8.08 8.51 13.24
CA TYR A 23 -7.99 8.31 11.78
C TYR A 23 -7.77 6.84 11.41
N GLY A 24 -8.17 6.44 10.19
CA GLY A 24 -7.99 5.07 9.71
C GLY A 24 -9.07 4.09 10.18
N ASP A 25 -10.26 4.63 10.29
CA ASP A 25 -11.52 4.11 10.78
C ASP A 25 -12.15 3.02 9.88
N ASP A 26 -11.94 3.09 8.56
CA ASP A 26 -12.52 2.13 7.60
C ASP A 26 -12.09 0.67 7.86
N ARG A 27 -10.79 0.48 8.11
CA ARG A 27 -10.21 -0.85 8.32
C ARG A 27 -10.63 -1.42 9.66
N HIS A 28 -10.68 -0.58 10.68
CA HIS A 28 -11.15 -0.96 12.01
C HIS A 28 -12.62 -1.39 11.95
N LEU A 29 -13.47 -0.58 11.31
CA LEU A 29 -14.88 -0.90 11.10
C LEU A 29 -15.05 -2.24 10.39
N THR A 30 -14.29 -2.47 9.32
CA THR A 30 -14.33 -3.74 8.59
C THR A 30 -13.96 -4.93 9.49
N ASN A 31 -12.94 -4.80 10.33
CA ASN A 31 -12.55 -5.86 11.27
C ASN A 31 -13.64 -6.13 12.32
N LEU A 32 -14.29 -5.08 12.84
CA LEU A 32 -15.41 -5.23 13.78
C LEU A 32 -16.59 -5.95 13.12
N VAL A 33 -16.97 -5.55 11.90
CA VAL A 33 -18.05 -6.21 11.15
C VAL A 33 -17.74 -7.68 10.87
N LEU A 34 -16.50 -8.01 10.53
CA LEU A 34 -16.07 -9.41 10.34
C LEU A 34 -16.14 -10.22 11.64
N ARG A 35 -15.81 -9.61 12.78
CA ARG A 35 -15.90 -10.25 14.11
C ARG A 35 -17.33 -10.59 14.50
N GLU A 36 -18.30 -9.79 14.08
CA GLU A 36 -19.73 -10.08 14.25
C GLU A 36 -20.24 -11.20 13.31
N GLY A 37 -19.36 -11.84 12.54
CA GLY A 37 -19.70 -12.97 11.67
C GLY A 37 -20.23 -12.58 10.29
N TYR A 38 -20.25 -11.29 9.97
CA TYR A 38 -20.63 -10.81 8.63
C TYR A 38 -19.51 -11.04 7.62
N LYS A 39 -19.86 -10.93 6.33
CA LYS A 39 -18.93 -11.09 5.21
C LYS A 39 -18.79 -9.80 4.44
N VAL A 40 -17.56 -9.49 4.05
CA VAL A 40 -17.25 -8.35 3.18
C VAL A 40 -17.27 -8.82 1.73
N LYS A 41 -17.93 -8.05 0.86
CA LYS A 41 -17.95 -8.29 -0.58
C LYS A 41 -17.43 -7.05 -1.32
N PHE A 42 -16.62 -7.28 -2.34
CA PHE A 42 -16.21 -6.26 -3.28
C PHE A 42 -17.30 -6.07 -4.34
N SER A 43 -17.68 -4.82 -4.63
CA SER A 43 -18.57 -4.46 -5.73
C SER A 43 -17.87 -3.50 -6.67
N GLN A 44 -17.75 -3.88 -7.94
CA GLN A 44 -17.18 -3.01 -8.98
C GLN A 44 -18.04 -1.78 -9.30
N TYR A 45 -19.32 -1.81 -8.93
CA TYR A 45 -20.27 -0.73 -9.16
C TYR A 45 -20.25 0.34 -8.06
N ALA A 46 -19.57 0.07 -6.95
CA ALA A 46 -19.37 1.05 -5.88
C ALA A 46 -18.22 2.00 -6.27
N ILE A 47 -18.55 3.08 -6.96
CA ILE A 47 -17.59 4.08 -7.43
C ILE A 47 -17.54 5.23 -6.42
N CYS A 48 -16.32 5.62 -6.03
CA CYS A 48 -16.07 6.78 -5.18
C CYS A 48 -14.95 7.62 -5.79
N TYR A 49 -15.17 8.93 -5.88
CA TYR A 49 -14.16 9.89 -6.32
C TYR A 49 -13.42 10.42 -5.10
N THR A 50 -12.09 10.45 -5.17
CA THR A 50 -11.26 10.90 -4.05
C THR A 50 -10.18 11.86 -4.54
N ASP A 51 -9.96 12.91 -3.76
CA ASP A 51 -8.88 13.85 -4.01
C ASP A 51 -7.52 13.17 -3.78
N THR A 52 -6.66 13.27 -4.79
CA THR A 52 -5.30 12.73 -4.74
C THR A 52 -4.30 13.88 -4.56
N PRO A 53 -3.32 13.75 -3.65
CA PRO A 53 -2.30 14.78 -3.48
C PRO A 53 -1.47 14.95 -4.75
N ILE A 54 -1.35 16.20 -5.22
CA ILE A 54 -0.60 16.57 -6.43
C ILE A 54 0.89 16.73 -6.12
N ARG A 55 1.23 17.11 -4.88
CA ARG A 55 2.61 17.35 -4.44
C ARG A 55 3.19 16.10 -3.77
N PHE A 56 4.43 15.75 -4.12
CA PHE A 56 5.13 14.58 -3.57
C PHE A 56 5.10 14.51 -2.04
N ILE A 57 5.38 15.62 -1.36
CA ILE A 57 5.42 15.65 0.11
C ILE A 57 4.03 15.47 0.71
N ALA A 58 3.00 16.08 0.10
CA ALA A 58 1.62 15.85 0.54
C ALA A 58 1.21 14.38 0.36
N TRP A 59 1.70 13.74 -0.70
CA TRP A 59 1.55 12.30 -0.90
C TRP A 59 2.27 11.50 0.19
N VAL A 60 3.53 11.79 0.50
CA VAL A 60 4.28 11.14 1.60
C VAL A 60 3.54 11.28 2.95
N THR A 61 3.00 12.47 3.26
CA THR A 61 2.19 12.69 4.47
C THR A 61 0.97 11.76 4.49
N GLN A 62 0.24 11.68 3.36
CA GLN A 62 -0.91 10.79 3.23
C GLN A 62 -0.52 9.31 3.41
N GLN A 63 0.58 8.87 2.79
CA GLN A 63 1.08 7.49 2.91
C GLN A 63 1.53 7.15 4.33
N THR A 64 2.14 8.11 5.04
CA THR A 64 2.53 7.96 6.44
C THR A 64 1.31 7.70 7.31
N ARG A 65 0.23 8.48 7.12
CA ARG A 65 -1.03 8.28 7.83
C ARG A 65 -1.64 6.91 7.57
N TRP A 66 -1.74 6.52 6.31
CA TRP A 66 -2.28 5.21 5.94
C TRP A 66 -1.44 4.08 6.54
N SER A 67 -0.12 4.26 6.59
CA SER A 67 0.78 3.29 7.21
C SER A 67 0.61 3.21 8.72
N LYS A 68 0.44 4.35 9.42
CA LYS A 68 0.14 4.36 10.87
C LYS A 68 -1.15 3.59 11.17
N SER A 69 -2.24 3.89 10.44
CA SER A 69 -3.50 3.14 10.56
C SER A 69 -3.31 1.65 10.30
N PHE A 70 -2.59 1.29 9.23
CA PHE A 70 -2.29 -0.10 8.91
C PHE A 70 -1.58 -0.80 10.07
N PHE A 71 -0.50 -0.23 10.61
CA PHE A 71 0.27 -0.83 11.69
C PHE A 71 -0.55 -1.05 12.97
N ARG A 72 -1.42 -0.09 13.33
CA ARG A 72 -2.33 -0.23 14.48
C ARG A 72 -3.30 -1.40 14.33
N GLU A 73 -3.75 -1.64 13.10
CA GLU A 73 -4.72 -2.69 12.79
C GLU A 73 -4.09 -4.06 12.51
N ILE A 74 -2.76 -4.18 12.38
CA ILE A 74 -2.09 -5.47 12.12
C ILE A 74 -2.43 -6.51 13.20
N PRO A 75 -2.32 -6.23 14.51
CA PRO A 75 -2.58 -7.24 15.54
C PRO A 75 -4.03 -7.77 15.47
N ILE A 76 -4.98 -6.88 15.20
CA ILE A 76 -6.40 -7.22 15.06
C ILE A 76 -6.62 -8.08 13.81
N GLN A 77 -6.09 -7.64 12.66
CA GLN A 77 -6.20 -8.37 11.40
C GLN A 77 -5.53 -9.75 11.46
N LEU A 78 -4.39 -9.87 12.14
CA LEU A 78 -3.71 -11.15 12.34
C LEU A 78 -4.54 -12.09 13.22
N GLY A 79 -5.13 -11.58 14.31
CA GLY A 79 -6.04 -12.36 15.16
C GLY A 79 -7.31 -12.82 14.45
N CYS A 80 -7.78 -12.06 13.45
CA CYS A 80 -8.99 -12.34 12.69
C CYS A 80 -8.76 -13.00 11.32
N MET A 81 -7.54 -13.46 11.00
CA MET A 81 -7.22 -14.04 9.68
C MET A 81 -8.11 -15.23 9.28
N HIS A 82 -8.63 -15.98 10.25
CA HIS A 82 -9.53 -17.11 10.01
C HIS A 82 -10.92 -16.67 9.50
N LEU A 83 -11.30 -15.41 9.70
CA LEU A 83 -12.54 -14.80 9.21
C LEU A 83 -12.34 -14.15 7.83
N HIS A 84 -11.09 -13.98 7.41
CA HIS A 84 -10.74 -13.32 6.16
C HIS A 84 -10.91 -14.28 4.98
N SER A 85 -11.24 -13.75 3.80
CA SER A 85 -11.14 -14.53 2.57
C SER A 85 -9.68 -14.89 2.27
N PRO A 86 -9.39 -16.00 1.55
CA PRO A 86 -8.01 -16.38 1.22
C PRO A 86 -7.22 -15.26 0.52
N TRP A 87 -7.90 -14.48 -0.34
CA TRP A 87 -7.30 -13.33 -1.01
C TRP A 87 -6.92 -12.22 -0.02
N MET A 88 -7.79 -11.91 0.95
CA MET A 88 -7.51 -10.87 1.93
C MET A 88 -6.38 -11.27 2.88
N THR A 89 -6.33 -12.54 3.30
CA THR A 89 -5.21 -13.09 4.08
C THR A 89 -3.90 -12.99 3.31
N TYR A 90 -3.89 -13.40 2.03
CA TYR A 90 -2.71 -13.27 1.19
C TYR A 90 -2.28 -11.81 1.02
N ALA A 91 -3.21 -10.90 0.73
CA ALA A 91 -2.94 -9.48 0.57
C ALA A 91 -2.37 -8.84 1.85
N LEU A 92 -2.86 -9.26 3.03
CA LEU A 92 -2.33 -8.84 4.32
C LEU A 92 -0.88 -9.31 4.52
N LEU A 93 -0.63 -10.61 4.32
CA LEU A 93 0.72 -11.19 4.47
C LEU A 93 1.71 -10.56 3.48
N TYR A 94 1.29 -10.33 2.24
CA TYR A 94 2.11 -9.65 1.24
C TYR A 94 2.44 -8.21 1.68
N GLN A 95 1.45 -7.43 2.13
CA GLN A 95 1.67 -6.07 2.63
C GLN A 95 2.56 -5.99 3.87
N LEU A 96 2.63 -7.06 4.66
CA LEU A 96 3.48 -7.18 5.84
C LEU A 96 4.91 -7.58 5.49
N ILE A 97 5.08 -8.63 4.67
CA ILE A 97 6.37 -9.29 4.41
C ILE A 97 7.14 -8.58 3.30
N TYR A 98 6.49 -8.22 2.19
CA TYR A 98 7.17 -7.68 1.01
C TYR A 98 7.99 -6.41 1.30
N PRO A 99 7.47 -5.39 2.01
CA PRO A 99 8.26 -4.19 2.27
C PRO A 99 9.51 -4.49 3.09
N MET A 100 9.45 -5.41 4.05
CA MET A 100 10.59 -5.77 4.90
C MET A 100 11.69 -6.47 4.10
N MET A 101 11.31 -7.46 3.28
CA MET A 101 12.25 -8.15 2.39
C MET A 101 12.89 -7.17 1.40
N MET A 102 12.10 -6.26 0.85
CA MET A 102 12.58 -5.28 -0.12
C MET A 102 13.55 -4.27 0.51
N ILE A 103 13.26 -3.76 1.72
CA ILE A 103 14.17 -2.89 2.47
C ILE A 103 15.49 -3.60 2.77
N TYR A 104 15.41 -4.83 3.30
CA TYR A 104 16.60 -5.64 3.61
C TYR A 104 17.47 -5.84 2.37
N ASN A 105 16.87 -6.27 1.25
CA ASN A 105 17.58 -6.48 0.00
C ASN A 105 18.22 -5.20 -0.53
N LEU A 106 17.48 -4.09 -0.55
CA LEU A 106 18.00 -2.82 -1.03
C LEU A 106 19.21 -2.37 -0.22
N VAL A 107 19.09 -2.36 1.12
CA VAL A 107 20.18 -1.91 2.00
C VAL A 107 21.37 -2.85 1.87
N ASN A 108 21.15 -4.16 1.83
CA ASN A 108 22.23 -5.12 1.64
C ASN A 108 22.94 -4.92 0.28
N CYS A 109 22.19 -4.87 -0.83
CA CYS A 109 22.76 -4.63 -2.15
C CYS A 109 23.54 -3.32 -2.23
N ILE A 110 23.02 -2.23 -1.65
CA ILE A 110 23.70 -0.93 -1.69
C ILE A 110 24.96 -0.92 -0.82
N TYR A 111 24.99 -1.56 0.34
CA TYR A 111 26.13 -1.46 1.27
C TYR A 111 27.18 -2.56 1.10
N PHE A 112 26.78 -3.73 0.62
CA PHE A 112 27.61 -4.92 0.59
C PHE A 112 27.65 -5.62 -0.76
N GLY A 113 26.69 -5.31 -1.64
CA GLY A 113 26.55 -5.93 -2.94
C GLY A 113 27.56 -5.40 -3.96
N THR A 114 27.87 -6.25 -4.94
CA THR A 114 28.68 -5.87 -6.11
C THR A 114 27.87 -5.03 -7.09
N GLY A 115 28.56 -4.33 -7.99
CA GLY A 115 27.89 -3.58 -9.07
C GLY A 115 26.96 -4.45 -9.93
N SER A 116 27.32 -5.72 -10.16
CA SER A 116 26.47 -6.67 -10.87
C SER A 116 25.22 -7.06 -10.07
N GLN A 117 25.34 -7.29 -8.76
CA GLN A 117 24.19 -7.59 -7.89
C GLN A 117 23.20 -6.42 -7.83
N ILE A 118 23.71 -5.18 -7.73
CA ILE A 118 22.86 -3.97 -7.79
C ILE A 118 22.13 -3.90 -9.15
N ALA A 119 22.83 -4.16 -10.26
CA ALA A 119 22.22 -4.18 -11.59
C ALA A 119 21.14 -5.26 -11.72
N TRP A 120 21.38 -6.48 -11.23
CA TRP A 120 20.38 -7.55 -11.22
C TRP A 120 19.17 -7.23 -10.36
N TRP A 121 19.41 -6.64 -9.19
CA TRP A 121 18.33 -6.18 -8.32
C TRP A 121 17.46 -5.13 -9.03
N MET A 122 18.06 -4.11 -9.64
CA MET A 122 17.36 -3.07 -10.41
C MET A 122 16.59 -3.66 -11.61
N PHE A 123 17.22 -4.58 -12.34
CA PHE A 123 16.58 -5.28 -13.44
C PHE A 123 15.35 -6.07 -12.97
N SER A 124 15.44 -6.78 -11.84
CA SER A 124 14.35 -7.60 -11.31
C SER A 124 13.10 -6.77 -10.97
N ILE A 125 13.28 -5.61 -10.31
CA ILE A 125 12.17 -4.73 -9.95
C ILE A 125 11.54 -4.07 -11.19
N MET A 126 12.36 -3.71 -12.19
CA MET A 126 11.88 -3.13 -13.44
C MET A 126 11.12 -4.17 -14.27
N LEU A 127 11.61 -5.41 -14.33
CA LEU A 127 10.97 -6.52 -15.03
C LEU A 127 9.56 -6.78 -14.47
N VAL A 128 9.44 -6.90 -13.15
CA VAL A 128 8.12 -7.08 -12.49
C VAL A 128 7.21 -5.86 -12.77
N GLY A 129 7.75 -4.65 -12.72
CA GLY A 129 7.03 -3.42 -13.07
C GLY A 129 6.49 -3.41 -14.50
N TRP A 130 7.32 -3.84 -15.47
CA TRP A 130 6.95 -3.95 -16.87
C TRP A 130 5.91 -5.04 -17.11
N MET A 131 6.03 -6.20 -16.47
CA MET A 131 5.01 -7.26 -16.57
C MET A 131 3.64 -6.78 -16.07
N LYS A 132 3.60 -6.08 -14.92
CA LYS A 132 2.37 -5.49 -14.37
C LYS A 132 1.80 -4.43 -15.32
N THR A 133 2.65 -3.59 -15.87
CA THR A 133 2.27 -2.54 -16.82
C THR A 133 1.68 -3.14 -18.11
N ALA A 134 2.37 -4.11 -18.71
CA ALA A 134 1.93 -4.77 -19.94
C ALA A 134 0.57 -5.44 -19.75
N TYR A 135 0.37 -6.12 -18.61
CA TYR A 135 -0.92 -6.72 -18.28
C TYR A 135 -2.00 -5.66 -18.07
N ALA A 136 -1.73 -4.61 -17.29
CA ALA A 136 -2.71 -3.55 -17.01
C ALA A 136 -3.14 -2.82 -18.29
N VAL A 137 -2.20 -2.50 -19.19
CA VAL A 137 -2.51 -1.87 -20.49
C VAL A 137 -3.32 -2.82 -21.38
N LYS A 138 -2.97 -4.12 -21.43
CA LYS A 138 -3.72 -5.12 -22.20
C LYS A 138 -5.16 -5.24 -21.72
N VAL A 139 -5.37 -5.18 -20.41
CA VAL A 139 -6.67 -5.33 -19.78
C VAL A 139 -7.56 -4.10 -19.92
N THR A 140 -6.99 -2.93 -19.65
CA THR A 140 -7.77 -1.67 -19.59
C THR A 140 -7.83 -0.94 -20.92
N GLY A 141 -6.88 -1.20 -21.83
CA GLY A 141 -6.67 -0.43 -23.04
C GLY A 141 -6.10 0.98 -22.80
N ASP A 142 -5.87 1.38 -21.55
CA ASP A 142 -5.37 2.72 -21.19
C ASP A 142 -3.85 2.70 -21.04
N LYS A 143 -3.17 3.54 -21.82
CA LYS A 143 -1.71 3.70 -21.79
C LYS A 143 -1.21 4.38 -20.51
N LYS A 144 -2.08 5.07 -19.74
CA LYS A 144 -1.72 5.67 -18.45
C LYS A 144 -1.17 4.65 -17.46
N PHE A 145 -1.53 3.38 -17.59
CA PHE A 145 -0.95 2.32 -16.76
C PHE A 145 0.56 2.15 -16.93
N PHE A 146 1.20 2.78 -17.93
CA PHE A 146 2.65 2.91 -18.01
C PHE A 146 3.27 3.57 -16.76
N PHE A 147 2.55 4.49 -16.11
CA PHE A 147 2.99 5.12 -14.87
C PHE A 147 3.11 4.11 -13.70
N THR A 148 2.60 2.88 -13.82
CA THR A 148 2.79 1.82 -12.82
C THR A 148 4.25 1.45 -12.62
N THR A 149 5.07 1.49 -13.69
CA THR A 149 6.52 1.24 -13.56
C THR A 149 7.19 2.42 -12.83
N ILE A 150 6.80 3.65 -13.17
CA ILE A 150 7.31 4.87 -12.52
C ILE A 150 6.94 4.90 -11.02
N TYR A 151 5.77 4.36 -10.66
CA TYR A 151 5.34 4.23 -9.27
C TYR A 151 6.32 3.42 -8.43
N GLY A 152 7.11 2.51 -9.01
CA GLY A 152 8.19 1.82 -8.31
C GLY A 152 9.20 2.78 -7.67
N PHE A 153 9.58 3.85 -8.37
CA PHE A 153 10.47 4.87 -7.81
C PHE A 153 9.82 5.68 -6.69
N LEU A 154 8.54 6.06 -6.84
CA LEU A 154 7.78 6.72 -5.78
C LEU A 154 7.65 5.83 -4.54
N TYR A 155 7.46 4.53 -4.75
CA TYR A 155 7.42 3.54 -3.69
C TYR A 155 8.74 3.54 -2.90
N MET A 156 9.87 3.46 -3.60
CA MET A 156 11.20 3.42 -2.96
C MET A 156 11.58 4.72 -2.25
N LEU A 157 11.30 5.87 -2.86
CA LEU A 157 11.76 7.17 -2.37
C LEU A 157 10.82 7.80 -1.34
N GLY A 158 9.53 7.47 -1.37
CA GLY A 158 8.55 8.07 -0.46
C GLY A 158 7.75 7.07 0.36
N TYR A 159 7.23 5.98 -0.23
CA TYR A 159 6.37 5.06 0.51
C TYR A 159 7.12 4.22 1.55
N VAL A 160 8.31 3.71 1.20
CA VAL A 160 9.19 2.98 2.13
C VAL A 160 9.57 3.84 3.34
N PRO A 161 10.16 5.03 3.18
CA PRO A 161 10.45 5.89 4.33
C PRO A 161 9.19 6.26 5.12
N ALA A 162 8.06 6.52 4.45
CA ALA A 162 6.79 6.80 5.13
C ALA A 162 6.35 5.64 6.03
N LYS A 163 6.51 4.38 5.59
CA LYS A 163 6.24 3.20 6.42
C LYS A 163 7.17 3.09 7.61
N ILE A 164 8.47 3.28 7.42
CA ILE A 164 9.45 3.21 8.52
C ILE A 164 9.12 4.29 9.56
N TYR A 165 8.92 5.53 9.11
CA TYR A 165 8.58 6.65 9.99
C TYR A 165 7.24 6.44 10.70
N ALA A 166 6.22 5.92 10.00
CA ALA A 166 4.93 5.59 10.60
C ALA A 166 5.07 4.56 11.72
N ALA A 167 5.88 3.52 11.54
CA ALA A 167 6.11 2.51 12.58
C ALA A 167 6.80 3.09 13.83
N LEU A 168 7.70 4.06 13.65
CA LEU A 168 8.41 4.73 14.75
C LEU A 168 7.55 5.79 15.46
N THR A 169 6.47 6.28 14.84
CA THR A 169 5.66 7.40 15.32
C THR A 169 4.18 7.04 15.51
N LEU A 170 3.87 5.78 15.85
CA LEU A 170 2.49 5.29 16.01
C LEU A 170 1.69 5.99 17.11
N TYR A 171 2.36 6.51 18.12
CA TYR A 171 1.76 7.25 19.24
C TYR A 171 1.31 8.66 18.84
N ASP A 172 1.87 9.21 17.77
CA ASP A 172 1.57 10.57 17.33
C ASP A 172 0.26 10.60 16.53
N ASN A 173 -0.77 11.18 17.15
CA ASN A 173 -2.08 11.42 16.58
C ASN A 173 -2.32 12.88 16.16
N SER A 174 -1.28 13.71 16.04
CA SER A 174 -1.40 15.14 15.71
C SER A 174 -1.94 15.42 14.29
N TRP A 175 -2.27 14.38 13.54
CA TRP A 175 -2.94 14.50 12.27
C TRP A 175 -4.45 14.66 12.48
N GLY A 176 -4.86 15.90 12.77
CA GLY A 176 -6.26 16.24 12.96
C GLY A 176 -6.49 17.26 14.06
N THR A 177 -5.99 18.47 13.88
CA THR A 177 -6.59 19.69 14.46
C THR A 177 -6.08 20.89 13.67
N SER A 178 -7.02 21.66 13.14
CA SER A 178 -6.79 22.83 12.29
C SER A 178 -6.12 23.97 13.06
N ALA A 179 -4.86 24.26 12.74
CA ALA A 179 -4.28 25.59 12.90
C ALA A 179 -3.15 25.75 11.89
N ARG A 180 -3.13 26.88 11.17
CA ARG A 180 -2.18 27.19 10.08
C ARG A 180 -0.70 26.96 10.46
N LEU A 181 -0.36 27.05 11.75
CA LEU A 181 0.95 26.75 12.33
C LEU A 181 1.30 25.24 12.37
N ILE A 182 0.34 24.38 12.70
CA ILE A 182 0.53 22.91 12.73
C ILE A 182 0.79 22.40 11.31
N ARG A 183 0.23 23.05 10.28
CA ARG A 183 0.46 22.69 8.88
C ARG A 183 1.92 22.81 8.45
N ASN A 184 2.65 23.81 8.95
CA ASN A 184 4.07 23.99 8.63
C ASN A 184 4.95 22.97 9.37
N PHE A 185 4.64 22.67 10.64
CA PHE A 185 5.39 21.70 11.44
C PHE A 185 5.18 20.25 10.96
N THR A 186 3.93 19.89 10.63
CA THR A 186 3.59 18.59 10.02
C THR A 186 4.16 18.45 8.60
N GLN A 187 4.29 19.54 7.86
CA GLN A 187 5.02 19.54 6.59
C GLN A 187 6.51 19.24 6.80
N LEU A 188 7.18 19.88 7.77
CA LEU A 188 8.59 19.62 8.05
C LEU A 188 8.83 18.16 8.46
N GLN A 189 7.97 17.60 9.32
CA GLN A 189 8.00 16.18 9.69
C GLN A 189 7.88 15.25 8.48
N SER A 190 7.11 15.65 7.47
CA SER A 190 6.92 14.87 6.24
C SER A 190 8.18 14.81 5.35
N TYR A 191 9.16 15.70 5.56
CA TYR A 191 10.47 15.63 4.90
C TYR A 191 11.47 14.74 5.64
N ILE A 192 11.30 14.53 6.95
CA ILE A 192 12.26 13.76 7.77
C ILE A 192 12.50 12.38 7.16
N ALA A 193 11.42 11.66 6.86
CA ALA A 193 11.54 10.28 6.40
C ALA A 193 12.20 10.16 5.01
N PRO A 194 11.76 10.89 3.96
CA PRO A 194 12.43 10.83 2.66
C PRO A 194 13.88 11.33 2.70
N VAL A 195 14.18 12.36 3.48
CA VAL A 195 15.55 12.90 3.59
C VAL A 195 16.47 11.91 4.29
N ALA A 196 16.08 11.42 5.48
CA ALA A 196 16.89 10.44 6.21
C ALA A 196 17.14 9.17 5.40
N TRP A 197 16.11 8.69 4.70
CA TRP A 197 16.23 7.55 3.80
C TRP A 197 17.11 7.83 2.59
N GLY A 198 16.93 8.97 1.93
CA GLY A 198 17.78 9.40 0.83
C GLY A 198 19.26 9.50 1.24
N SER A 199 19.54 10.07 2.42
CA SER A 199 20.89 10.14 2.99
C SER A 199 21.47 8.74 3.27
N LEU A 200 20.68 7.82 3.82
CA LEU A 200 21.10 6.43 4.05
C LEU A 200 21.49 5.74 2.74
N LEU A 201 20.68 5.87 1.70
CA LEU A 201 20.96 5.26 0.40
C LEU A 201 22.18 5.92 -0.26
N PHE A 202 22.26 7.25 -0.24
CA PHE A 202 23.38 8.00 -0.81
C PHE A 202 24.71 7.65 -0.15
N PHE A 203 24.74 7.60 1.18
CA PHE A 203 25.92 7.18 1.93
C PHE A 203 26.35 5.76 1.56
N GLY A 204 25.40 4.84 1.40
CA GLY A 204 25.71 3.47 0.98
C GLY A 204 26.32 3.41 -0.42
N VAL A 205 25.74 4.13 -1.38
CA VAL A 205 26.24 4.18 -2.77
C VAL A 205 27.66 4.74 -2.85
N ILE A 206 27.98 5.79 -2.09
CA ILE A 206 29.31 6.42 -2.11
C ILE A 206 30.37 5.53 -1.44
N ASN A 207 30.02 4.90 -0.31
CA ASN A 207 31.00 4.13 0.46
C ASN A 207 31.18 2.69 -0.04
N ASN A 208 30.23 2.16 -0.81
CA ASN A 208 30.30 0.78 -1.31
C ASN A 208 31.58 0.52 -2.13
N PRO A 209 31.94 1.32 -3.15
CA PRO A 209 33.16 1.08 -3.93
C PRO A 209 34.44 1.07 -3.08
N VAL A 210 34.54 2.02 -2.14
CA VAL A 210 35.68 2.14 -1.22
C VAL A 210 35.79 0.90 -0.34
N ARG A 211 34.68 0.51 0.31
CA ARG A 211 34.63 -0.71 1.13
C ARG A 211 34.90 -1.98 0.33
N TYR A 212 34.45 -2.03 -0.91
CA TYR A 212 34.70 -3.16 -1.78
C TYR A 212 36.19 -3.28 -2.13
N SER A 213 36.88 -2.15 -2.39
CA SER A 213 38.34 -2.15 -2.63
C SER A 213 39.17 -2.52 -1.40
N GLU A 214 38.65 -2.27 -0.19
CA GLU A 214 39.32 -2.59 1.08
C GLU A 214 39.07 -4.03 1.56
N ARG A 215 38.16 -4.79 0.93
CA ARG A 215 37.90 -6.18 1.31
C ARG A 215 39.11 -7.05 1.00
N ALA A 216 39.56 -7.80 2.01
CA ALA A 216 40.60 -8.80 1.84
C ALA A 216 40.20 -9.80 0.73
N PRO A 217 41.15 -10.24 -0.12
CA PRO A 217 40.90 -11.30 -1.08
C PRO A 217 40.37 -12.54 -0.36
N ILE A 218 39.41 -13.21 -0.98
CA ILE A 218 38.85 -14.43 -0.44
C ILE A 218 39.96 -15.50 -0.47
N PRO A 219 40.21 -16.23 0.64
CA PRO A 219 41.20 -17.30 0.65
C PRO A 219 40.91 -18.33 -0.45
N GLU A 220 41.94 -18.78 -1.16
CA GLU A 220 41.80 -19.83 -2.18
C GLU A 220 41.09 -21.06 -1.59
N GLY A 221 39.98 -21.47 -2.22
CA GLY A 221 39.17 -22.62 -1.80
C GLY A 221 37.91 -22.28 -0.99
N GLN A 222 37.69 -21.03 -0.58
CA GLN A 222 36.40 -20.58 -0.06
C GLN A 222 35.56 -19.96 -1.17
N SER A 223 34.37 -20.54 -1.40
CA SER A 223 33.36 -19.88 -2.23
C SER A 223 32.96 -18.57 -1.55
N PRO A 224 32.92 -17.43 -2.27
CA PRO A 224 32.31 -16.22 -1.74
C PRO A 224 30.89 -16.51 -1.24
N PRO A 225 30.40 -15.77 -0.22
CA PRO A 225 29.00 -15.83 0.19
C PRO A 225 28.00 -15.35 -0.88
N ILE A 226 28.45 -15.09 -2.12
CA ILE A 226 27.64 -14.66 -3.28
C ILE A 226 26.38 -15.51 -3.47
N LEU A 227 26.44 -16.82 -3.17
CA LEU A 227 25.30 -17.72 -3.36
C LEU A 227 24.10 -17.33 -2.46
N THR A 228 24.33 -16.84 -1.24
CA THR A 228 23.21 -16.48 -0.34
C THR A 228 22.51 -15.20 -0.78
N ASP A 229 23.25 -14.21 -1.24
CA ASP A 229 22.68 -12.90 -1.60
C ASP A 229 21.92 -12.95 -2.94
N GLU A 230 22.43 -13.70 -3.93
CA GLU A 230 21.71 -13.89 -5.19
C GLU A 230 20.41 -14.67 -4.97
N ILE A 231 20.43 -15.73 -4.15
CA ILE A 231 19.23 -16.47 -3.77
C ILE A 231 18.19 -15.53 -3.18
N ILE A 232 18.57 -14.61 -2.28
CA ILE A 232 17.63 -13.68 -1.64
C ILE A 232 17.02 -12.70 -2.67
N ILE A 233 17.79 -12.22 -3.65
CA ILE A 233 17.27 -11.39 -4.76
C ILE A 233 16.21 -12.18 -5.54
N TRP A 234 16.49 -13.44 -5.87
CA TRP A 234 15.54 -14.29 -6.59
C TRP A 234 14.31 -14.65 -5.75
N ILE A 235 14.44 -14.81 -4.43
CA ILE A 235 13.31 -14.98 -3.52
C ILE A 235 12.45 -13.70 -3.53
N LEU A 236 13.05 -12.50 -3.48
CA LEU A 236 12.30 -11.24 -3.56
C LEU A 236 11.55 -11.12 -4.90
N ALA A 237 12.22 -11.41 -6.01
CA ALA A 237 11.62 -11.41 -7.34
C ALA A 237 10.48 -12.43 -7.43
N GLY A 238 10.70 -13.65 -6.93
CA GLY A 238 9.71 -14.72 -6.84
C GLY A 238 8.51 -14.33 -5.99
N PHE A 239 8.72 -13.67 -4.84
CA PHE A 239 7.64 -13.18 -3.99
C PHE A 239 6.85 -12.07 -4.69
N GLY A 240 7.51 -11.14 -5.39
CA GLY A 240 6.88 -10.13 -6.22
C GLY A 240 6.04 -10.74 -7.35
N LEU A 241 6.56 -11.75 -8.05
CA LEU A 241 5.86 -12.50 -9.08
C LEU A 241 4.68 -13.29 -8.53
N SER A 242 4.82 -13.90 -7.33
CA SER A 242 3.74 -14.64 -6.68
C SER A 242 2.49 -13.78 -6.51
N TYR A 243 2.67 -12.50 -6.16
CA TYR A 243 1.56 -11.57 -6.00
C TYR A 243 0.93 -11.23 -7.33
N PHE A 244 1.74 -11.01 -8.36
CA PHE A 244 1.24 -10.80 -9.70
C PHE A 244 0.42 -12.00 -10.19
N PHE A 245 0.91 -13.24 -10.03
CA PHE A 245 0.18 -14.43 -10.47
C PHE A 245 -1.06 -14.73 -9.61
N ALA A 246 -0.99 -14.55 -8.29
CA ALA A 246 -2.15 -14.67 -7.41
C ALA A 246 -3.24 -13.65 -7.79
N TYR A 247 -2.83 -12.42 -8.12
CA TYR A 247 -3.70 -11.38 -8.63
C TYR A 247 -4.35 -11.81 -9.96
N LEU A 248 -3.56 -12.27 -10.94
CA LEU A 248 -4.07 -12.77 -12.21
C LEU A 248 -5.09 -13.90 -12.01
N TRP A 249 -4.78 -14.87 -11.16
CA TRP A 249 -5.64 -16.01 -10.87
C TRP A 249 -6.96 -15.58 -10.23
N PHE A 250 -6.90 -14.68 -9.24
CA PHE A 250 -8.07 -14.16 -8.56
C PHE A 250 -9.00 -13.42 -9.55
N PHE A 251 -8.45 -12.53 -10.37
CA PHE A 251 -9.21 -11.76 -11.35
C PHE A 251 -9.73 -12.62 -12.53
N ALA A 252 -8.97 -13.62 -12.96
CA ALA A 252 -9.44 -14.58 -13.97
C ALA A 252 -10.66 -15.38 -13.48
N ARG A 253 -10.71 -15.73 -12.18
CA ARG A 253 -11.83 -16.47 -11.58
C ARG A 253 -13.04 -15.60 -11.26
N THR A 254 -12.83 -14.33 -10.88
CA THR A 254 -13.95 -13.44 -10.55
C THR A 254 -14.59 -12.79 -11.78
N GLY A 255 -13.98 -12.91 -12.96
CA GLY A 255 -14.59 -12.48 -14.24
C GLY A 255 -14.69 -10.96 -14.42
N VAL A 256 -14.07 -10.17 -13.54
CA VAL A 256 -14.21 -8.71 -13.38
C VAL A 256 -13.62 -7.88 -14.54
N LEU A 257 -13.15 -8.54 -15.61
CA LEU A 257 -12.69 -7.89 -16.84
C LEU A 257 -13.51 -8.27 -18.07
N LYS A 258 -14.67 -8.89 -17.89
CA LYS A 258 -15.62 -9.05 -19.00
C LYS A 258 -16.30 -7.69 -19.28
N ARG A 259 -15.71 -6.97 -20.24
CA ARG A 259 -16.39 -6.13 -21.25
C ARG A 259 -17.69 -5.44 -20.78
N GLU A 260 -17.59 -4.44 -19.91
CA GLU A 260 -18.70 -3.49 -19.69
C GLU A 260 -18.23 -2.09 -19.28
N TYR A 261 -16.93 -1.78 -19.40
CA TYR A 261 -16.39 -0.42 -19.24
C TYR A 261 -16.81 0.55 -20.37
N LYS A 262 -17.59 0.05 -21.33
CA LYS A 262 -18.09 0.79 -22.49
C LYS A 262 -19.60 0.91 -22.41
N ARG A 263 -20.11 1.57 -21.38
CA ARG A 263 -21.46 2.11 -21.41
C ARG A 263 -21.49 3.47 -20.74
N ASP A 264 -21.66 4.45 -21.62
CA ASP A 264 -21.85 5.88 -21.42
C ASP A 264 -22.56 6.21 -20.10
N PHE A 265 -21.85 6.91 -19.22
CA PHE A 265 -22.47 7.86 -18.31
C PHE A 265 -21.70 9.17 -18.47
N SER A 266 -22.38 10.18 -19.01
CA SER A 266 -21.84 11.53 -19.08
C SER A 266 -21.57 12.04 -17.66
N TYR A 267 -20.49 12.79 -17.47
CA TYR A 267 -20.13 13.39 -16.17
C TYR A 267 -21.29 14.21 -15.54
N GLU A 268 -22.16 14.79 -16.38
CA GLU A 268 -23.34 15.54 -15.95
C GLU A 268 -24.45 14.62 -15.40
N GLU A 269 -24.62 13.44 -16.00
CA GLU A 269 -25.67 12.47 -15.63
C GLU A 269 -25.40 11.80 -14.28
N LEU A 270 -24.12 11.66 -13.90
CA LEU A 270 -23.71 11.15 -12.59
C LEU A 270 -23.89 12.19 -11.48
N TYR A 271 -23.70 13.47 -11.77
CA TYR A 271 -23.90 14.55 -10.79
C TYR A 271 -25.37 14.72 -10.42
N GLU A 272 -26.28 14.64 -11.41
CA GLU A 272 -27.72 14.67 -11.13
C GLU A 272 -28.17 13.42 -10.34
N ASN A 273 -27.71 12.23 -10.72
CA ASN A 273 -28.11 10.98 -10.06
C ASN A 273 -27.51 10.77 -8.66
N MET A 274 -26.37 11.39 -8.32
CA MET A 274 -25.81 11.36 -6.95
C MET A 274 -26.70 12.08 -5.92
N THR A 275 -27.60 12.96 -6.35
CA THR A 275 -28.54 13.67 -5.45
C THR A 275 -29.86 12.94 -5.22
N SER A 276 -30.10 11.81 -5.89
CA SER A 276 -31.33 11.03 -5.71
C SER A 276 -31.08 9.53 -5.88
N TYR A 277 -30.88 8.82 -4.76
CA TYR A 277 -30.95 7.37 -4.74
C TYR A 277 -32.35 6.92 -4.32
N THR A 278 -33.08 6.33 -5.26
CA THR A 278 -34.37 5.67 -4.98
C THR A 278 -34.11 4.25 -4.47
N PHE A 279 -34.44 4.00 -3.20
CA PHE A 279 -34.55 2.63 -2.69
C PHE A 279 -35.82 2.00 -3.28
N VAL A 280 -35.65 0.91 -4.05
CA VAL A 280 -36.77 0.07 -4.49
C VAL A 280 -36.88 -1.08 -3.49
N ASP A 281 -37.67 -0.87 -2.45
CA ASP A 281 -38.24 -1.96 -1.66
C ASP A 281 -39.68 -2.21 -2.14
N GLY A 282 -40.10 -3.47 -2.09
CA GLY A 282 -41.30 -4.00 -2.74
C GLY A 282 -42.49 -3.05 -2.79
N GLY A 283 -42.76 -2.51 -3.98
CA GLY A 283 -44.09 -2.03 -4.38
C GLY A 283 -44.52 -0.61 -4.00
N LYS A 284 -43.73 0.20 -3.26
CA LYS A 284 -44.09 1.62 -3.03
C LYS A 284 -42.87 2.55 -3.06
N ARG A 285 -42.74 3.35 -4.12
CA ARG A 285 -41.74 4.42 -4.23
C ARG A 285 -41.97 5.46 -3.14
N LYS A 286 -41.05 5.60 -2.19
CA LYS A 286 -40.91 6.79 -1.35
C LYS A 286 -39.54 7.40 -1.62
N VAL A 287 -39.53 8.64 -2.07
CA VAL A 287 -38.33 9.42 -2.35
C VAL A 287 -37.92 10.10 -1.05
N ALA A 288 -36.73 9.77 -0.54
CA ALA A 288 -36.10 10.52 0.54
C ALA A 288 -35.00 11.40 -0.08
N ARG A 289 -35.13 12.71 0.06
CA ARG A 289 -34.14 13.71 -0.36
C ARG A 289 -33.26 14.00 0.86
N PHE A 290 -31.96 13.70 0.77
CA PHE A 290 -30.99 14.20 1.73
C PHE A 290 -30.34 15.44 1.11
N GLU A 291 -30.64 16.60 1.67
CA GLU A 291 -29.91 17.82 1.38
C GLU A 291 -28.62 17.81 2.23
N VAL A 292 -27.49 18.01 1.57
CA VAL A 292 -26.18 18.24 2.19
C VAL A 292 -26.04 19.73 2.47
#